data_AF-A0A6P1I6P6-F1
#
_entry.id   AF-A0A6P1I6P6-F1
#
_cell.length_a   1.000
_cell.length_b   1.000
_cell.length_c   1.000
_cell.angle_alpha   90.00
_cell.angle_beta   90.00
_cell.angle_gamma   90.00
#
_symmetry.space_group_name_H-M   'P 1'
#
loop_
_entity.id
_entity.type
_entity.pdbx_description
1 polymer ?
#
loop_
_entity_poly.entity_id
_entity_poly.type
_entity_poly.pdbx_seq_one_letter_code
_entity_poly.pdbx_strand_id
1 'polypeptide(L)'
;MSMTPNWFAAVMGTGIVAVVAASLPTEVPGVRGVSEVFWLLAAALLLTLATALGRHWFRRRDQALADVRSHTMFPFYGAVSMAMSTVGAATGSAGHHRLGELSVTVAAALWSIGTIVGVVTYTVMAGRLLQPYRVTPTPSWLLPVVPPMVSASGGAALVRHLPEGAPQITLLVFCYALFALALTAAVAVTVVVGRQLLRDGLPGTALVPTLWIPLGVIGQSVAAINLLGAASGHTWLHTVGVVYGTTVGAGGVLALATVITVTARAFHRGLDFTPAWWSFTFPVGTCALGANALGSAMHSTVIVGAATMLWCALLLIWSVVVFRTLRYLHRLLVERALTGFDRSSRLQPRRGAAGDGHRVDSSTVQVFSGLQAAPTDRTDHVHHIGVGYLPDPGDELAQRDEGHARHPHLRVLVGFTHVDDGGA
;
A
#
# COMPACT_ATOMS: atom_id res chain seq x y z
N MET A 1 -16.00 -12.62 -10.08
CA MET A 1 -14.67 -12.32 -9.53
C MET A 1 -14.91 -11.57 -8.22
N SER A 2 -14.38 -12.04 -7.09
CA SER A 2 -14.39 -11.25 -5.86
C SER A 2 -13.54 -10.01 -6.12
N MET A 3 -14.14 -8.84 -5.95
CA MET A 3 -13.50 -7.56 -6.22
C MET A 3 -12.76 -7.14 -4.96
N THR A 4 -11.44 -7.22 -4.98
CA THR A 4 -10.61 -6.82 -3.85
C THR A 4 -10.22 -5.34 -3.96
N PRO A 5 -10.18 -4.59 -2.84
CA PRO A 5 -9.82 -3.16 -2.85
C PRO A 5 -8.42 -2.85 -3.40
N ASN A 6 -7.52 -3.84 -3.44
CA ASN A 6 -6.16 -3.71 -3.98
C ASN A 6 -6.12 -3.20 -5.44
N TRP A 7 -7.14 -3.47 -6.26
CA TRP A 7 -7.20 -2.99 -7.64
C TRP A 7 -7.32 -1.46 -7.76
N PHE A 8 -7.72 -0.75 -6.69
CA PHE A 8 -7.70 0.71 -6.69
C PHE A 8 -6.30 1.30 -6.78
N ALA A 9 -5.24 0.50 -6.51
CA ALA A 9 -3.87 0.91 -6.81
C ALA A 9 -3.67 1.21 -8.32
N ALA A 10 -4.40 0.53 -9.21
CA ALA A 10 -4.35 0.81 -10.64
C ALA A 10 -4.98 2.17 -11.00
N VAL A 11 -6.10 2.52 -10.37
CA VAL A 11 -6.75 3.83 -10.54
C VAL A 11 -5.83 4.94 -10.04
N MET A 12 -5.33 4.78 -8.82
CA MET A 12 -4.42 5.71 -8.18
C MET A 12 -3.12 5.90 -9.01
N GLY A 13 -2.51 4.81 -9.45
CA GLY A 13 -1.30 4.83 -10.28
C GLY A 13 -1.50 5.44 -11.67
N THR A 14 -2.70 5.30 -12.24
CA THR A 14 -3.04 5.94 -13.53
C THR A 14 -3.32 7.43 -13.34
N GLY A 15 -4.06 7.80 -12.29
CA GLY A 15 -4.40 9.18 -11.99
C GLY A 15 -3.19 10.05 -11.67
N ILE A 16 -2.19 9.52 -10.95
CA ILE A 16 -1.00 10.30 -10.58
C ILE A 16 -0.15 10.69 -11.80
N VAL A 17 -0.17 9.88 -12.87
CA VAL A 17 0.47 10.25 -14.16
C VAL A 17 -0.15 11.55 -14.67
N ALA A 18 -1.47 11.66 -14.63
CA ALA A 18 -2.20 12.84 -15.10
C ALA A 18 -1.92 14.06 -14.23
N VAL A 19 -1.95 13.90 -12.89
CA VAL A 19 -1.68 14.97 -11.93
C VAL A 19 -0.27 15.54 -12.12
N VAL A 20 0.74 14.67 -12.20
CA VAL A 20 2.13 15.12 -12.40
C VAL A 20 2.27 15.83 -13.74
N ALA A 21 1.73 15.24 -14.82
CA ALA A 21 1.76 15.85 -16.15
C ALA A 21 1.12 17.25 -16.20
N ALA A 22 0.02 17.45 -15.47
CA ALA A 22 -0.63 18.76 -15.41
C ALA A 22 0.16 19.81 -14.61
N SER A 23 1.03 19.36 -13.69
CA SER A 23 1.86 20.20 -12.83
C SER A 23 3.21 20.56 -13.46
N LEU A 24 3.67 19.80 -14.45
CA LEU A 24 4.94 20.07 -15.15
C LEU A 24 4.85 21.35 -16.02
N PRO A 25 5.98 22.00 -16.30
CA PRO A 25 6.03 23.15 -17.20
C PRO A 25 5.46 22.85 -18.59
N THR A 26 4.77 23.82 -19.20
CA THR A 26 4.08 23.65 -20.49
C THR A 26 5.01 23.48 -21.68
N GLU A 27 6.28 23.84 -21.52
CA GLU A 27 7.33 23.68 -22.53
C GLU A 27 7.68 22.20 -22.79
N VAL A 28 7.33 21.29 -21.86
CA VAL A 28 7.55 19.86 -22.05
C VAL A 28 6.57 19.34 -23.12
N PRO A 29 7.04 18.82 -24.27
CA PRO A 29 6.15 18.46 -25.37
C PRO A 29 5.14 17.38 -24.98
N GLY A 30 3.86 17.60 -25.32
CA GLY A 30 2.80 16.60 -25.18
C GLY A 30 2.26 16.38 -23.76
N VAL A 31 2.78 17.04 -22.72
CA VAL A 31 2.37 16.79 -21.32
C VAL A 31 0.88 17.03 -21.07
N ARG A 32 0.28 18.05 -21.69
CA ARG A 32 -1.16 18.32 -21.58
C ARG A 32 -2.00 17.20 -22.18
N GLY A 33 -1.63 16.72 -23.37
CA GLY A 33 -2.31 15.59 -24.02
C GLY A 33 -2.20 14.31 -23.20
N VAL A 34 -1.01 14.00 -22.67
CA VAL A 34 -0.82 12.85 -21.77
C VAL A 34 -1.66 13.01 -20.50
N SER A 35 -1.69 14.21 -19.92
CA SER A 35 -2.50 14.50 -18.73
C SER A 35 -3.99 14.22 -18.97
N GLU A 36 -4.56 14.73 -20.07
CA GLU A 36 -5.96 14.48 -20.43
C GLU A 36 -6.27 13.00 -20.64
N VAL A 37 -5.43 12.30 -21.40
CA VAL A 37 -5.63 10.87 -21.70
C VAL A 37 -5.60 10.04 -20.43
N PHE A 38 -4.59 10.24 -19.57
CA PHE A 38 -4.48 9.50 -18.32
C PHE A 38 -5.57 9.86 -17.31
N TRP A 39 -6.05 11.11 -17.31
CA TRP A 39 -7.20 11.50 -16.51
C TRP A 39 -8.46 10.73 -16.93
N LEU A 40 -8.77 10.69 -18.23
CA LEU A 40 -9.93 9.95 -18.75
C LEU A 40 -9.83 8.44 -18.44
N LEU A 41 -8.63 7.86 -18.60
CA LEU A 41 -8.38 6.47 -18.22
C LEU A 41 -8.59 6.23 -16.73
N ALA A 42 -8.05 7.10 -15.87
CA ALA A 42 -8.20 6.99 -14.42
C ALA A 42 -9.67 7.16 -13.98
N ALA A 43 -10.41 8.09 -14.59
CA ALA A 43 -11.84 8.27 -14.34
C ALA A 43 -12.66 7.04 -14.74
N ALA A 44 -12.40 6.47 -15.92
CA ALA A 44 -13.06 5.25 -16.40
C ALA A 44 -12.76 4.03 -15.50
N LEU A 45 -11.49 3.87 -15.08
CA LEU A 45 -11.11 2.84 -14.11
C LEU A 45 -11.81 3.07 -12.77
N LEU A 46 -11.84 4.30 -12.25
CA LEU A 46 -12.50 4.61 -10.98
C LEU A 46 -13.98 4.23 -11.01
N LEU A 47 -14.71 4.62 -12.05
CA LEU A 47 -16.12 4.27 -12.21
C LEU A 47 -16.32 2.75 -12.29
N THR A 48 -15.47 2.06 -13.04
CA THR A 48 -15.56 0.60 -13.20
C THR A 48 -15.30 -0.12 -11.87
N LEU A 49 -14.25 0.25 -11.15
CA LEU A 49 -13.90 -0.41 -9.89
C LEU A 49 -14.82 0.01 -8.75
N ALA A 50 -15.27 1.26 -8.68
CA ALA A 50 -16.24 1.73 -7.69
C ALA A 50 -17.59 1.04 -7.86
N THR A 51 -18.10 0.90 -9.08
CA THR A 51 -19.35 0.16 -9.32
C THR A 51 -19.20 -1.32 -8.99
N ALA A 52 -18.04 -1.93 -9.25
CA ALA A 52 -17.76 -3.31 -8.89
C ALA A 52 -17.67 -3.50 -7.37
N LEU A 53 -17.00 -2.59 -6.67
CA LEU A 53 -16.91 -2.59 -5.20
C LEU A 53 -18.28 -2.36 -4.56
N GLY A 54 -19.06 -1.40 -5.06
CA GLY A 54 -20.44 -1.18 -4.61
C GLY A 54 -21.31 -2.41 -4.80
N ARG A 55 -21.28 -3.04 -5.98
CA ARG A 55 -21.98 -4.31 -6.23
C ARG A 55 -21.52 -5.44 -5.30
N HIS A 56 -20.23 -5.50 -4.97
CA HIS A 56 -19.70 -6.47 -4.01
C HIS A 56 -20.29 -6.25 -2.62
N TRP A 57 -20.33 -5.01 -2.13
CA TRP A 57 -20.97 -4.64 -0.87
C TRP A 57 -22.46 -4.96 -0.82
N PHE A 58 -23.21 -4.65 -1.89
CA PHE A 58 -24.65 -4.91 -1.94
C PHE A 58 -24.99 -6.40 -2.04
N ARG A 59 -24.26 -7.17 -2.85
CA ARG A 59 -24.58 -8.59 -3.09
C ARG A 59 -23.92 -9.55 -2.10
N ARG A 60 -22.80 -9.16 -1.48
CA ARG A 60 -21.97 -10.03 -0.64
C ARG A 60 -21.46 -9.29 0.60
N ARG A 61 -22.40 -8.67 1.32
CA ARG A 61 -22.11 -7.83 2.49
C ARG A 61 -21.23 -8.52 3.53
N ASP A 62 -21.47 -9.79 3.82
CA ASP A 62 -20.67 -10.53 4.82
C ASP A 62 -19.21 -10.69 4.41
N GLN A 63 -18.94 -10.91 3.11
CA GLN A 63 -17.57 -10.97 2.57
C GLN A 63 -16.91 -9.60 2.61
N ALA A 64 -17.64 -8.54 2.24
CA ALA A 64 -17.12 -7.19 2.30
C ALA A 64 -16.79 -6.75 3.74
N LEU A 65 -17.62 -7.13 4.72
CA LEU A 65 -17.34 -6.92 6.14
C LEU A 65 -16.14 -7.74 6.63
N ALA A 66 -15.95 -8.96 6.12
CA ALA A 66 -14.76 -9.76 6.40
C ALA A 66 -13.49 -9.07 5.88
N ASP A 67 -13.53 -8.48 4.68
CA ASP A 67 -12.40 -7.72 4.11
C ASP A 67 -12.03 -6.49 4.97
N VAL A 68 -13.02 -5.75 5.48
CA VAL A 68 -12.79 -4.61 6.39
C VAL A 68 -12.16 -5.07 7.72
N ARG A 69 -12.59 -6.22 8.25
CA ARG A 69 -12.06 -6.77 9.50
C ARG A 69 -10.67 -7.41 9.33
N SER A 70 -10.33 -7.84 8.12
CA SER A 70 -9.03 -8.45 7.82
C SER A 70 -7.87 -7.48 8.01
N HIS A 71 -6.82 -7.94 8.69
CA HIS A 71 -5.59 -7.15 8.85
C HIS A 71 -4.77 -7.05 7.56
N THR A 72 -5.00 -7.98 6.62
CA THR A 72 -4.29 -8.02 5.33
C THR A 72 -4.99 -7.20 4.26
N MET A 73 -6.34 -7.22 4.24
CA MET A 73 -7.11 -6.51 3.20
C MET A 73 -7.44 -5.07 3.57
N PHE A 74 -7.65 -4.78 4.87
CA PHE A 74 -8.00 -3.45 5.34
C PHE A 74 -7.08 -2.32 4.82
N PRO A 75 -5.74 -2.47 4.77
CA PRO A 75 -4.86 -1.41 4.31
C PRO A 75 -5.20 -0.87 2.91
N PHE A 76 -5.75 -1.72 2.03
CA PHE A 76 -6.11 -1.32 0.67
C PHE A 76 -7.36 -0.43 0.58
N TYR A 77 -8.15 -0.27 1.64
CA TYR A 77 -9.18 0.77 1.67
C TYR A 77 -8.57 2.18 1.65
N GLY A 78 -7.33 2.34 2.12
CA GLY A 78 -6.58 3.58 1.93
C GLY A 78 -6.30 3.87 0.45
N ALA A 79 -6.08 2.83 -0.38
CA ALA A 79 -5.93 2.99 -1.82
C ALA A 79 -7.24 3.45 -2.50
N VAL A 80 -8.40 3.07 -1.97
CA VAL A 80 -9.71 3.56 -2.46
C VAL A 80 -9.82 5.07 -2.23
N SER A 81 -9.49 5.55 -1.03
CA SER A 81 -9.46 6.98 -0.70
C SER A 81 -8.49 7.74 -1.62
N MET A 82 -7.24 7.27 -1.73
CA MET A 82 -6.23 7.93 -2.56
C MET A 82 -6.61 7.92 -4.05
N ALA A 83 -7.24 6.86 -4.56
CA ALA A 83 -7.74 6.81 -5.93
C ALA A 83 -8.79 7.90 -6.19
N MET A 84 -9.75 8.08 -5.27
CA MET A 84 -10.75 9.15 -5.38
C MET A 84 -10.10 10.53 -5.38
N SER A 85 -9.23 10.82 -4.39
CA SER A 85 -8.54 12.11 -4.30
C SER A 85 -7.65 12.39 -5.52
N THR A 86 -6.96 11.36 -6.05
CA THR A 86 -6.06 11.50 -7.20
C THR A 86 -6.84 11.77 -8.49
N VAL A 87 -7.96 11.07 -8.72
CA VAL A 87 -8.83 11.35 -9.87
C VAL A 87 -9.50 12.71 -9.73
N GLY A 88 -9.86 13.14 -8.51
CA GLY A 88 -10.34 14.49 -8.24
C GLY A 88 -9.30 15.55 -8.63
N ALA A 89 -8.06 15.39 -8.18
CA ALA A 89 -6.95 16.28 -8.53
C ALA A 89 -6.68 16.31 -10.05
N ALA A 90 -6.70 15.14 -10.71
CA ALA A 90 -6.57 15.05 -12.17
C ALA A 90 -7.74 15.74 -12.90
N THR A 91 -8.97 15.63 -12.37
CA THR A 91 -10.15 16.29 -12.94
C THR A 91 -10.03 17.80 -12.86
N GLY A 92 -9.63 18.34 -11.70
CA GLY A 92 -9.47 19.78 -11.52
C GLY A 92 -8.35 20.37 -12.39
N SER A 93 -7.27 19.61 -12.61
CA SER A 93 -6.07 20.10 -13.33
C SER A 93 -6.09 19.86 -14.84
N ALA A 94 -6.59 18.72 -15.31
CA ALA A 94 -6.62 18.33 -16.72
C ALA A 94 -8.02 18.48 -17.35
N GLY A 95 -9.07 18.41 -16.55
CA GLY A 95 -10.45 18.37 -17.03
C GLY A 95 -11.05 19.73 -17.38
N HIS A 96 -10.37 20.85 -17.07
CA HIS A 96 -10.94 22.19 -17.24
C HIS A 96 -11.33 22.50 -18.69
N HIS A 97 -10.52 22.10 -19.68
CA HIS A 97 -10.85 22.30 -21.10
C HIS A 97 -12.14 21.58 -21.52
N ARG A 98 -12.48 20.44 -20.89
CA ARG A 98 -13.65 19.63 -21.27
C ARG A 98 -14.88 19.88 -20.42
N LEU A 99 -14.69 20.20 -19.14
CA LEU A 99 -15.76 20.31 -18.15
C LEU A 99 -16.00 21.76 -17.69
N GLY A 100 -15.14 22.71 -18.04
CA GLY A 100 -15.22 24.09 -17.55
C GLY A 100 -15.18 24.15 -16.02
N GLU A 101 -16.06 24.93 -15.41
CA GLU A 101 -16.17 25.07 -13.95
C GLU A 101 -16.58 23.78 -13.23
N LEU A 102 -17.29 22.88 -13.92
CA LEU A 102 -17.68 21.58 -13.35
C LEU A 102 -16.46 20.75 -12.94
N SER A 103 -15.28 20.98 -13.55
CA SER A 103 -14.05 20.29 -13.17
C SER A 103 -13.70 20.51 -11.70
N VAL A 104 -13.89 21.74 -11.20
CA VAL A 104 -13.59 22.13 -9.81
C VAL A 104 -14.62 21.52 -8.86
N THR A 105 -15.91 21.55 -9.22
CA THR A 105 -16.96 20.91 -8.42
C THR A 105 -16.74 19.41 -8.28
N VAL A 106 -16.41 18.71 -9.39
CA VAL A 106 -16.11 17.28 -9.36
C VAL A 106 -14.82 17.01 -8.57
N ALA A 107 -13.79 17.84 -8.74
CA ALA A 107 -12.56 17.74 -7.96
C ALA A 107 -12.83 17.88 -6.46
N ALA A 108 -13.61 18.87 -6.04
CA ALA A 108 -13.98 19.11 -4.66
C ALA A 108 -14.84 17.97 -4.08
N ALA A 109 -15.77 17.42 -4.86
CA ALA A 109 -16.61 16.29 -4.44
C ALA A 109 -15.77 15.02 -4.24
N LEU A 110 -14.94 14.65 -5.20
CA LEU A 110 -14.04 13.49 -5.10
C LEU A 110 -13.00 13.68 -3.98
N TRP A 111 -12.48 14.89 -3.82
CA TRP A 111 -11.58 15.23 -2.72
C TRP A 111 -12.26 15.06 -1.36
N SER A 112 -13.52 15.52 -1.21
CA SER A 112 -14.26 15.42 0.05
C SER A 112 -14.54 13.95 0.41
N ILE A 113 -15.02 13.15 -0.55
CA ILE A 113 -15.26 11.71 -0.35
C ILE A 113 -13.95 11.01 -0.03
N GLY A 114 -12.89 11.27 -0.80
CA GLY A 114 -11.55 10.72 -0.57
C GLY A 114 -11.03 11.06 0.83
N THR A 115 -11.18 12.31 1.26
CA THR A 115 -10.76 12.79 2.59
C THR A 115 -11.52 12.07 3.70
N ILE A 116 -12.85 11.95 3.60
CA ILE A 116 -13.67 11.25 4.60
C ILE A 116 -13.24 9.79 4.72
N VAL A 117 -13.15 9.07 3.60
CA VAL A 117 -12.70 7.67 3.60
C VAL A 117 -11.27 7.58 4.16
N GLY A 118 -10.40 8.52 3.84
CA GLY A 118 -9.02 8.58 4.29
C GLY A 118 -8.86 8.78 5.79
N VAL A 119 -9.65 9.69 6.37
CA VAL A 119 -9.70 9.91 7.83
C VAL A 119 -10.26 8.68 8.54
N VAL A 120 -11.27 8.02 7.98
CA VAL A 120 -11.80 6.76 8.53
C VAL A 120 -10.73 5.66 8.51
N THR A 121 -10.04 5.46 7.40
CA THR A 121 -8.98 4.44 7.32
C THR A 121 -7.82 4.75 8.25
N TYR A 122 -7.46 6.02 8.37
CA TYR A 122 -6.44 6.50 9.30
C TYR A 122 -6.82 6.16 10.73
N THR A 123 -8.02 6.54 11.18
CA THR A 123 -8.46 6.37 12.58
C THR A 123 -8.49 4.90 12.99
N VAL A 124 -9.01 4.03 12.10
CA VAL A 124 -9.00 2.59 12.36
C VAL A 124 -7.58 2.04 12.43
N MET A 125 -6.68 2.46 11.54
CA MET A 125 -5.29 1.99 11.57
C MET A 125 -4.54 2.50 12.79
N ALA A 126 -4.71 3.77 13.16
CA ALA A 126 -4.14 4.36 14.36
C ALA A 126 -4.58 3.57 15.61
N GLY A 127 -5.88 3.23 15.71
CA GLY A 127 -6.38 2.36 16.77
C GLY A 127 -5.73 0.96 16.78
N ARG A 128 -5.47 0.36 15.62
CA ARG A 128 -4.77 -0.93 15.50
C ARG A 128 -3.30 -0.85 15.92
N LEU A 129 -2.62 0.27 15.68
CA LEU A 129 -1.22 0.47 16.07
C LEU A 129 -1.04 0.59 17.59
N LEU A 130 -2.09 0.97 18.32
CA LEU A 130 -2.09 1.04 19.79
C LEU A 130 -2.32 -0.32 20.47
N GLN A 131 -2.64 -1.36 19.70
CA GLN A 131 -2.90 -2.71 20.21
C GLN A 131 -1.74 -3.64 19.86
N PRO A 132 -1.57 -4.77 20.59
CA PRO A 132 -0.61 -5.80 20.20
C PRO A 132 -0.84 -6.27 18.76
N TYR A 133 0.24 -6.35 17.99
CA TYR A 133 0.15 -6.71 16.57
C TYR A 133 -0.30 -8.16 16.40
N ARG A 134 -1.44 -8.35 15.72
CA ARG A 134 -2.01 -9.68 15.44
C ARG A 134 -1.44 -10.35 14.19
N VAL A 135 -0.81 -9.56 13.31
CA VAL A 135 -0.15 -10.03 12.09
C VAL A 135 1.17 -9.29 11.92
N THR A 136 2.10 -9.92 11.20
CA THR A 136 3.40 -9.35 10.88
C THR A 136 3.25 -7.99 10.18
N PRO A 137 3.93 -6.92 10.65
CA PRO A 137 3.92 -5.63 9.97
C PRO A 137 4.44 -5.75 8.54
N THR A 138 3.76 -5.07 7.60
CA THR A 138 4.18 -5.04 6.19
C THR A 138 4.14 -3.60 5.66
N PRO A 139 4.89 -3.28 4.59
CA PRO A 139 4.84 -1.95 3.97
C PRO A 139 3.42 -1.48 3.61
N SER A 140 2.49 -2.41 3.35
CA SER A 140 1.09 -2.08 3.05
C SER A 140 0.39 -1.32 4.18
N TRP A 141 0.86 -1.42 5.43
CA TRP A 141 0.30 -0.71 6.59
C TRP A 141 0.37 0.81 6.48
N LEU A 142 1.17 1.34 5.54
CA LEU A 142 1.20 2.76 5.23
C LEU A 142 -0.02 3.21 4.40
N LEU A 143 -0.59 2.34 3.57
CA LEU A 143 -1.71 2.69 2.69
C LEU A 143 -2.92 3.35 3.38
N PRO A 144 -3.36 2.94 4.59
CA PRO A 144 -4.48 3.58 5.28
C PRO A 144 -4.13 4.84 6.05
N VAL A 145 -2.85 5.13 6.31
CA VAL A 145 -2.42 6.33 7.07
C VAL A 145 -1.91 7.48 6.19
N VAL A 146 -1.55 7.20 4.94
CA VAL A 146 -1.18 8.18 3.92
C VAL A 146 -2.33 9.05 3.35
N PRO A 147 -3.60 8.58 3.23
CA PRO A 147 -4.61 9.33 2.51
C PRO A 147 -4.92 10.74 3.02
N PRO A 148 -4.86 11.05 4.34
CA PRO A 148 -4.93 12.43 4.81
C PRO A 148 -3.85 13.34 4.18
N MET A 149 -2.63 12.85 3.94
CA MET A 149 -1.57 13.62 3.27
C MET A 149 -1.85 13.87 1.79
N VAL A 150 -2.47 12.91 1.09
CA VAL A 150 -2.93 13.10 -0.29
C VAL A 150 -4.00 14.17 -0.33
N SER A 151 -4.93 14.12 0.63
CA SER A 151 -5.98 15.12 0.81
C SER A 151 -5.39 16.50 1.10
N ALA A 152 -4.34 16.61 1.92
CA ALA A 152 -3.63 17.86 2.16
C ALA A 152 -3.07 18.49 0.88
N SER A 153 -2.42 17.69 0.02
CA SER A 153 -1.92 18.19 -1.27
C SER A 153 -3.02 18.59 -2.24
N GLY A 154 -4.11 17.82 -2.33
CA GLY A 154 -5.25 18.14 -3.20
C GLY A 154 -6.02 19.36 -2.70
N GLY A 155 -6.11 19.54 -1.38
CA GLY A 155 -6.77 20.68 -0.75
C GLY A 155 -6.04 21.99 -1.03
N ALA A 156 -4.70 21.97 -1.11
CA ALA A 156 -3.91 23.13 -1.50
C ALA A 156 -4.32 23.70 -2.89
N ALA A 157 -4.71 22.85 -3.84
CA ALA A 157 -5.23 23.30 -5.13
C ALA A 157 -6.65 23.89 -5.02
N LEU A 158 -7.47 23.40 -4.10
CA LEU A 158 -8.83 23.88 -3.86
C LEU A 158 -8.88 25.21 -3.11
N VAL A 159 -7.87 25.54 -2.30
CA VAL A 159 -7.79 26.81 -1.55
C VAL A 159 -8.02 28.01 -2.47
N ARG A 160 -7.42 28.02 -3.66
CA ARG A 160 -7.50 29.15 -4.61
C ARG A 160 -8.90 29.37 -5.22
N HIS A 161 -9.82 28.43 -5.03
CA HIS A 161 -11.19 28.50 -5.54
C HIS A 161 -12.19 28.96 -4.47
N LEU A 162 -11.74 29.18 -3.23
CA LEU A 162 -12.57 29.68 -2.14
C LEU A 162 -12.48 31.22 -2.05
N PRO A 163 -13.52 31.89 -1.53
CA PRO A 163 -13.47 33.32 -1.23
C PRO A 163 -12.29 33.66 -0.31
N GLU A 164 -11.63 34.78 -0.58
CA GLU A 164 -10.52 35.27 0.25
C GLU A 164 -10.95 35.46 1.72
N GLY A 165 -9.99 35.26 2.63
CA GLY A 165 -10.21 35.38 4.07
C GLY A 165 -10.47 34.05 4.78
N ALA A 166 -11.50 34.00 5.63
CA ALA A 166 -11.73 32.89 6.55
C ALA A 166 -11.87 31.50 5.88
N PRO A 167 -12.56 31.34 4.73
CA PRO A 167 -12.68 30.03 4.07
C PRO A 167 -11.34 29.45 3.61
N GLN A 168 -10.49 30.28 2.98
CA GLN A 168 -9.15 29.87 2.54
C GLN A 168 -8.28 29.47 3.73
N ILE A 169 -8.26 30.28 4.79
CA ILE A 169 -7.47 30.01 6.00
C ILE A 169 -7.95 28.71 6.66
N THR A 170 -9.27 28.50 6.75
CA THR A 170 -9.84 27.29 7.37
C THR A 170 -9.43 26.03 6.62
N LEU A 171 -9.56 26.03 5.29
CA LEU A 171 -9.15 24.89 4.48
C LEU A 171 -7.63 24.66 4.57
N LEU A 172 -6.84 25.72 4.59
CA LEU A 172 -5.38 25.62 4.69
C LEU A 172 -4.96 25.00 6.04
N VAL A 173 -5.50 25.50 7.16
CA VAL A 173 -5.26 24.95 8.50
C VAL A 173 -5.70 23.49 8.57
N PHE A 174 -6.86 23.16 8.02
CA PHE A 174 -7.34 21.77 7.94
C PHE A 174 -6.36 20.89 7.15
N CYS A 175 -5.84 21.35 6.02
CA CYS A 175 -4.88 20.59 5.22
C CYS A 175 -3.52 20.42 5.94
N TYR A 176 -3.03 21.43 6.66
CA TYR A 176 -1.84 21.28 7.50
C TYR A 176 -2.05 20.27 8.63
N ALA A 177 -3.25 20.23 9.23
CA ALA A 177 -3.60 19.22 10.23
C ALA A 177 -3.60 17.81 9.62
N LEU A 178 -4.20 17.62 8.44
CA LEU A 178 -4.17 16.33 7.72
C LEU A 178 -2.75 15.90 7.35
N PHE A 179 -1.89 16.83 6.93
CA PHE A 179 -0.48 16.59 6.67
C PHE A 179 0.24 16.10 7.93
N ALA A 180 0.13 16.83 9.04
CA ALA A 180 0.79 16.48 10.30
C ALA A 180 0.32 15.12 10.85
N LEU A 181 -0.98 14.86 10.76
CA LEU A 181 -1.62 13.61 11.17
C LEU A 181 -1.05 12.41 10.40
N ALA A 182 -1.06 12.49 9.07
CA ALA A 182 -0.53 11.41 8.22
C ALA A 182 0.99 11.24 8.38
N LEU A 183 1.75 12.33 8.47
CA LEU A 183 3.20 12.25 8.64
C LEU A 183 3.57 11.52 9.95
N THR A 184 2.89 11.86 11.06
CA THR A 184 3.12 11.25 12.37
C THR A 184 2.87 9.73 12.32
N ALA A 185 1.73 9.32 11.79
CA ALA A 185 1.41 7.89 11.68
C ALA A 185 2.31 7.17 10.68
N ALA A 186 2.68 7.81 9.56
CA ALA A 186 3.58 7.21 8.59
C ALA A 186 4.98 6.97 9.17
N VAL A 187 5.51 7.90 9.99
CA VAL A 187 6.76 7.70 10.72
C VAL A 187 6.63 6.52 11.70
N ALA A 188 5.56 6.47 12.49
CA ALA A 188 5.33 5.37 13.43
C ALA A 188 5.27 3.99 12.72
N VAL A 189 4.50 3.89 11.64
CA VAL A 189 4.39 2.65 10.83
C VAL A 189 5.73 2.31 10.18
N THR A 190 6.45 3.29 9.65
CA THR A 190 7.76 3.05 9.01
C THR A 190 8.78 2.52 10.01
N VAL A 191 8.78 3.00 11.25
CA VAL A 191 9.65 2.46 12.31
C VAL A 191 9.31 1.01 12.61
N VAL A 192 8.03 0.68 12.74
CA VAL A 192 7.56 -0.70 13.02
C VAL A 192 7.92 -1.65 11.87
N VAL A 193 7.61 -1.25 10.63
CA VAL A 193 7.94 -2.04 9.43
C VAL A 193 9.46 -2.15 9.23
N GLY A 194 10.21 -1.08 9.48
CA GLY A 194 11.67 -1.08 9.39
C GLY A 194 12.31 -2.06 10.36
N ARG A 195 11.86 -2.07 11.64
CA ARG A 195 12.31 -3.06 12.62
C ARG A 195 11.97 -4.48 12.20
N GLN A 196 10.79 -4.69 11.62
CA GLN A 196 10.36 -5.98 11.12
C GLN A 196 11.27 -6.49 9.98
N LEU A 197 11.59 -5.62 9.02
CA LEU A 197 12.50 -5.94 7.90
C LEU A 197 13.94 -6.20 8.36
N LEU A 198 14.39 -5.54 9.42
CA LEU A 198 15.72 -5.79 10.00
C LEU A 198 15.79 -7.14 10.73
N ARG A 199 14.69 -7.59 11.33
CA ARG A 199 14.61 -8.87 12.06
C ARG A 199 14.43 -10.06 11.12
N ASP A 200 13.46 -9.98 10.22
CA ASP A 200 13.03 -11.11 9.40
C ASP A 200 13.58 -11.06 7.97
N GLY A 201 14.29 -9.99 7.62
CA GLY A 201 14.82 -9.75 6.29
C GLY A 201 13.81 -9.16 5.32
N LEU A 202 14.19 -9.12 4.04
CA LEU A 202 13.34 -8.62 2.96
C LEU A 202 12.15 -9.58 2.71
N PRO A 203 10.99 -9.05 2.32
CA PRO A 203 9.85 -9.88 1.98
C PRO A 203 10.18 -10.79 0.78
N GLY A 204 9.45 -11.90 0.66
CA GLY A 204 9.61 -12.82 -0.48
C GLY A 204 9.51 -12.08 -1.83
N THR A 205 10.20 -12.60 -2.85
CA THR A 205 10.40 -11.91 -4.14
C THR A 205 9.11 -11.31 -4.71
N ALA A 206 7.99 -12.03 -4.68
CA ALA A 206 6.67 -11.59 -5.18
C ALA A 206 6.12 -10.31 -4.51
N LEU A 207 6.59 -9.97 -3.30
CA LEU A 207 6.14 -8.83 -2.50
C LEU A 207 7.14 -7.65 -2.50
N VAL A 208 8.31 -7.80 -3.13
CA VAL A 208 9.29 -6.71 -3.31
C VAL A 208 8.67 -5.41 -3.84
N PRO A 209 7.69 -5.41 -4.78
CA PRO A 209 7.04 -4.18 -5.21
C PRO A 209 6.45 -3.32 -4.07
N THR A 210 6.04 -3.95 -2.96
CA THR A 210 5.47 -3.23 -1.81
C THR A 210 6.50 -2.40 -1.05
N LEU A 211 7.79 -2.67 -1.21
CA LEU A 211 8.88 -1.88 -0.61
C LEU A 211 8.98 -0.45 -1.17
N TRP A 212 8.28 -0.15 -2.26
CA TRP A 212 8.18 1.20 -2.81
C TRP A 212 7.17 2.07 -2.06
N ILE A 213 6.25 1.49 -1.28
CA ILE A 213 5.20 2.25 -0.58
C ILE A 213 5.78 3.33 0.37
N PRO A 214 6.81 3.06 1.20
CA PRO A 214 7.46 4.10 2.01
C PRO A 214 8.03 5.26 1.19
N LEU A 215 8.60 4.98 0.01
CA LEU A 215 9.08 6.02 -0.89
C LEU A 215 7.94 6.96 -1.33
N GLY A 216 6.74 6.39 -1.52
CA GLY A 216 5.57 7.18 -1.86
C GLY A 216 5.15 8.16 -0.78
N VAL A 217 5.34 7.80 0.49
CA VAL A 217 5.12 8.71 1.64
C VAL A 217 6.08 9.89 1.56
N ILE A 218 7.36 9.63 1.29
CA ILE A 218 8.41 10.66 1.19
C ILE A 218 8.06 11.64 0.06
N GLY A 219 7.80 11.15 -1.16
CA GLY A 219 7.43 12.01 -2.28
C GLY A 219 6.17 12.83 -2.00
N GLN A 220 5.15 12.20 -1.41
CA GLN A 220 3.87 12.83 -1.12
C GLN A 220 3.96 13.87 0.01
N SER A 221 4.83 13.68 1.00
CA SER A 221 5.04 14.66 2.07
C SER A 221 5.75 15.90 1.53
N VAL A 222 6.77 15.73 0.69
CA VAL A 222 7.46 16.84 0.00
C VAL A 222 6.46 17.60 -0.89
N ALA A 223 5.62 16.90 -1.64
CA ALA A 223 4.58 17.52 -2.46
C ALA A 223 3.60 18.34 -1.60
N ALA A 224 3.02 17.72 -0.57
CA ALA A 224 2.01 18.35 0.27
C ALA A 224 2.51 19.64 0.94
N ILE A 225 3.69 19.60 1.58
CA ILE A 225 4.19 20.77 2.32
C ILE A 225 4.54 21.94 1.38
N ASN A 226 5.11 21.67 0.20
CA ASN A 226 5.47 22.71 -0.76
C ASN A 226 4.22 23.30 -1.43
N LEU A 227 3.24 22.46 -1.77
CA LEU A 227 1.96 22.92 -2.33
C LEU A 227 1.17 23.76 -1.32
N LEU A 228 1.14 23.36 -0.04
CA LEU A 228 0.51 24.15 1.02
C LEU A 228 1.24 25.46 1.28
N GLY A 229 2.58 25.45 1.27
CA GLY A 229 3.39 26.67 1.36
C GLY A 229 3.05 27.65 0.24
N ALA A 230 3.00 27.17 -1.01
CA ALA A 230 2.64 27.97 -2.17
C ALA A 230 1.18 28.44 -2.16
N ALA A 231 0.24 27.64 -1.66
CA ALA A 231 -1.18 28.02 -1.56
C ALA A 231 -1.44 29.04 -0.45
N SER A 232 -0.57 29.10 0.57
CA SER A 232 -0.74 30.00 1.72
C SER A 232 -0.50 31.48 1.41
N GLY A 233 0.30 31.79 0.38
CA GLY A 233 0.76 33.15 0.13
C GLY A 233 1.74 33.72 1.18
N HIS A 234 2.08 32.96 2.22
CA HIS A 234 2.97 33.40 3.30
C HIS A 234 4.40 32.90 3.10
N THR A 235 5.36 33.83 3.09
CA THR A 235 6.79 33.53 2.87
C THR A 235 7.35 32.53 3.88
N TRP A 236 6.97 32.62 5.16
CA TRP A 236 7.50 31.72 6.18
C TRP A 236 7.04 30.27 6.01
N LEU A 237 5.78 30.04 5.59
CA LEU A 237 5.27 28.71 5.27
C LEU A 237 5.92 28.13 4.02
N HIS A 238 6.16 28.99 3.02
CA HIS A 238 6.93 28.61 1.84
C HIS A 238 8.35 28.16 2.21
N THR A 239 9.05 28.92 3.06
CA THR A 239 10.40 28.55 3.56
C THR A 239 10.40 27.23 4.31
N VAL A 240 9.40 26.97 5.17
CA VAL A 240 9.24 25.67 5.84
C VAL A 240 9.10 24.53 4.82
N GLY A 241 8.29 24.72 3.78
CA GLY A 241 8.13 23.76 2.70
C GLY A 241 9.42 23.44 1.97
N VAL A 242 10.22 24.46 1.67
CA VAL A 242 11.53 24.31 1.00
C VAL A 242 12.54 23.58 1.89
N VAL A 243 12.67 23.96 3.17
CA VAL A 243 13.61 23.34 4.11
C VAL A 243 13.25 21.87 4.34
N TYR A 244 11.97 21.58 4.59
CA TYR A 244 11.48 20.21 4.73
C TYR A 244 11.70 19.43 3.44
N GLY A 245 11.30 19.99 2.30
CA GLY A 245 11.36 19.34 1.00
C GLY A 245 12.79 18.98 0.60
N THR A 246 13.74 19.87 0.86
CA THR A 246 15.17 19.62 0.58
C THR A 246 15.72 18.52 1.49
N THR A 247 15.42 18.58 2.79
CA THR A 247 15.92 17.61 3.78
C THR A 247 15.37 16.22 3.54
N VAL A 248 14.05 16.11 3.41
CA VAL A 248 13.34 14.84 3.21
C VAL A 248 13.56 14.31 1.79
N GLY A 249 13.65 15.21 0.80
CA GLY A 249 13.97 14.86 -0.58
C GLY A 249 15.36 14.24 -0.74
N ALA A 250 16.38 14.75 -0.04
CA ALA A 250 17.71 14.15 -0.04
C ALA A 250 17.70 12.71 0.49
N GLY A 251 16.99 12.46 1.60
CA GLY A 251 16.75 11.09 2.09
C GLY A 251 15.95 10.24 1.10
N GLY A 252 14.99 10.84 0.40
CA GLY A 252 14.21 10.20 -0.67
C GLY A 252 15.05 9.71 -1.85
N VAL A 253 16.09 10.43 -2.24
CA VAL A 253 17.02 10.00 -3.31
C VAL A 253 17.75 8.72 -2.89
N LEU A 254 18.24 8.66 -1.66
CA LEU A 254 18.91 7.47 -1.12
C LEU A 254 17.93 6.28 -1.00
N ALA A 255 16.70 6.55 -0.53
CA ALA A 255 15.66 5.54 -0.45
C ALA A 255 15.28 5.00 -1.85
N LEU A 256 15.15 5.88 -2.85
CA LEU A 256 14.88 5.52 -4.24
C LEU A 256 15.99 4.62 -4.80
N ALA A 257 17.26 5.00 -4.63
CA ALA A 257 18.40 4.18 -5.06
C ALA A 257 18.39 2.80 -4.40
N THR A 258 18.04 2.74 -3.12
CA THR A 258 17.93 1.48 -2.36
C THR A 258 16.84 0.58 -2.92
N VAL A 259 15.61 1.09 -3.11
CA VAL A 259 14.49 0.28 -3.63
C VAL A 259 14.72 -0.14 -5.08
N ILE A 260 15.37 0.69 -5.90
CA ILE A 260 15.81 0.30 -7.26
C ILE A 260 16.77 -0.88 -7.18
N THR A 261 17.79 -0.80 -6.33
CA THR A 261 18.80 -1.86 -6.17
C THR A 261 18.18 -3.17 -5.70
N VAL A 262 17.29 -3.10 -4.71
CA VAL A 262 16.56 -4.29 -4.21
C VAL A 262 15.67 -4.88 -5.29
N THR A 263 14.98 -4.04 -6.06
CA THR A 263 14.10 -4.47 -7.15
C THR A 263 14.89 -5.11 -8.30
N ALA A 264 16.05 -4.55 -8.67
CA ALA A 264 16.94 -5.13 -9.67
C ALA A 264 17.41 -6.54 -9.24
N ARG A 265 17.84 -6.70 -7.98
CA ARG A 265 18.19 -8.03 -7.43
C ARG A 265 17.02 -8.99 -7.43
N ALA A 266 15.80 -8.52 -7.18
CA ALA A 266 14.61 -9.34 -7.24
C ALA A 266 14.33 -9.83 -8.68
N PHE A 267 14.52 -8.99 -9.69
CA PHE A 267 14.44 -9.41 -11.10
C PHE A 267 15.47 -10.49 -11.45
N HIS A 268 16.71 -10.36 -10.96
CA HIS A 268 17.72 -11.41 -11.13
C HIS A 268 17.37 -12.73 -10.42
N ARG A 269 16.48 -12.70 -9.42
CA ARG A 269 15.98 -13.87 -8.68
C ARG A 269 14.64 -14.39 -9.19
N GLY A 270 14.19 -13.96 -10.37
CA GLY A 270 12.95 -14.42 -10.98
C GLY A 270 11.69 -13.72 -10.46
N LEU A 271 11.74 -12.39 -10.26
CA LEU A 271 10.53 -11.60 -9.96
C LEU A 271 9.53 -11.69 -11.11
N ASP A 272 8.50 -12.51 -10.91
CA ASP A 272 7.37 -12.62 -11.82
C ASP A 272 6.29 -11.55 -11.55
N PHE A 273 5.45 -11.35 -12.56
CA PHE A 273 4.36 -10.41 -12.48
C PHE A 273 3.34 -10.84 -11.42
N THR A 274 3.06 -9.92 -10.49
CA THR A 274 1.94 -10.00 -9.55
C THR A 274 1.16 -8.68 -9.59
N PRO A 275 -0.12 -8.68 -9.18
CA PRO A 275 -0.86 -7.42 -9.04
C PRO A 275 -0.19 -6.40 -8.11
N ALA A 276 0.73 -6.82 -7.24
CA ALA A 276 1.51 -5.93 -6.38
C ALA A 276 2.44 -4.99 -7.17
N TRP A 277 2.72 -5.25 -8.46
CA TRP A 277 3.50 -4.33 -9.29
C TRP A 277 2.85 -2.93 -9.42
N TRP A 278 1.53 -2.82 -9.20
CA TRP A 278 0.88 -1.51 -9.08
C TRP A 278 1.36 -0.67 -7.90
N SER A 279 2.09 -1.26 -6.94
CA SER A 279 2.77 -0.52 -5.87
C SER A 279 3.98 0.28 -6.35
N PHE A 280 4.49 0.09 -7.57
CA PHE A 280 5.57 0.92 -8.12
C PHE A 280 5.09 2.30 -8.56
N THR A 281 3.90 2.37 -9.18
CA THR A 281 3.47 3.56 -9.92
C THR A 281 3.22 4.76 -9.03
N PHE A 282 2.43 4.58 -7.95
CA PHE A 282 2.07 5.73 -7.11
C PHE A 282 3.29 6.34 -6.40
N PRO A 283 4.20 5.56 -5.78
CA PRO A 283 5.42 6.11 -5.21
C PRO A 283 6.30 6.91 -6.17
N VAL A 284 6.51 6.40 -7.39
CA VAL A 284 7.29 7.15 -8.39
C VAL A 284 6.56 8.44 -8.78
N GLY A 285 5.24 8.38 -8.92
CA GLY A 285 4.41 9.55 -9.21
C GLY A 285 4.44 10.61 -8.11
N THR A 286 4.36 10.22 -6.83
CA THR A 286 4.44 11.19 -5.73
C THR A 286 5.85 11.74 -5.57
N CYS A 287 6.90 10.97 -5.86
CA CYS A 287 8.27 11.51 -5.95
C CYS A 287 8.40 12.54 -7.08
N ALA A 288 7.84 12.27 -8.25
CA ALA A 288 7.83 13.23 -9.36
C ALA A 288 7.04 14.49 -8.98
N LEU A 289 5.86 14.34 -8.37
CA LEU A 289 5.04 15.46 -7.90
C LEU A 289 5.77 16.30 -6.84
N GLY A 290 6.41 15.64 -5.87
CA GLY A 290 7.17 16.29 -4.80
C GLY A 290 8.39 17.03 -5.32
N ALA A 291 9.16 16.40 -6.21
CA ALA A 291 10.27 17.04 -6.89
C ALA A 291 9.80 18.26 -7.69
N ASN A 292 8.68 18.16 -8.43
CA ASN A 292 8.16 19.30 -9.19
C ASN A 292 7.72 20.45 -8.27
N ALA A 293 7.02 20.15 -7.17
CA ALA A 293 6.58 21.16 -6.21
C ALA A 293 7.77 21.86 -5.53
N LEU A 294 8.78 21.10 -5.11
CA LEU A 294 10.01 21.63 -4.51
C LEU A 294 10.84 22.44 -5.54
N GLY A 295 10.98 21.93 -6.75
CA GLY A 295 11.69 22.61 -7.84
C GLY A 295 11.03 23.94 -8.21
N SER A 296 9.70 23.97 -8.23
CA SER A 296 8.93 25.20 -8.44
C SER A 296 9.11 26.19 -7.29
N ALA A 297 9.05 25.72 -6.04
CA ALA A 297 9.25 26.55 -4.84
C ALA A 297 10.66 27.17 -4.77
N MET A 298 11.69 26.45 -5.23
CA MET A 298 13.07 26.94 -5.26
C MET A 298 13.46 27.62 -6.59
N HIS A 299 12.54 27.72 -7.55
CA HIS A 299 12.84 28.15 -8.91
C HIS A 299 14.02 27.40 -9.56
N SER A 300 14.15 26.10 -9.26
CA SER A 300 15.26 25.26 -9.70
C SER A 300 14.87 24.38 -10.89
N THR A 301 15.41 24.71 -12.07
CA THR A 301 15.21 23.92 -13.30
C THR A 301 15.78 22.51 -13.20
N VAL A 302 16.86 22.31 -12.43
CA VAL A 302 17.49 21.00 -12.22
C VAL A 302 16.54 20.05 -11.51
N ILE A 303 15.85 20.53 -10.46
CA ILE A 303 14.94 19.69 -9.68
C ILE A 303 13.64 19.44 -10.45
N VAL A 304 13.15 20.42 -11.21
CA VAL A 304 12.04 20.21 -12.16
C VAL A 304 12.44 19.21 -13.26
N GLY A 305 13.69 19.23 -13.71
CA GLY A 305 14.24 18.22 -14.63
C GLY A 305 14.22 16.82 -14.02
N ALA A 306 14.61 16.66 -12.76
CA ALA A 306 14.52 15.40 -12.04
C ALA A 306 13.06 14.92 -11.89
N ALA A 307 12.12 15.84 -11.64
CA ALA A 307 10.69 15.53 -11.62
C ALA A 307 10.19 15.01 -12.97
N THR A 308 10.62 15.65 -14.06
CA THR A 308 10.29 15.23 -15.44
C THR A 308 10.87 13.85 -15.75
N MET A 309 12.11 13.57 -15.34
CA MET A 309 12.74 12.25 -15.48
C MET A 309 11.96 11.17 -14.72
N LEU A 310 11.58 11.44 -13.47
CA LEU A 310 10.76 10.51 -12.66
C LEU A 310 9.38 10.27 -13.30
N TRP A 311 8.78 11.30 -13.90
CA TRP A 311 7.53 11.16 -14.63
C TRP A 311 7.67 10.32 -15.91
N CYS A 312 8.74 10.49 -16.68
CA CYS A 312 9.04 9.62 -17.82
C CYS A 312 9.25 8.16 -17.37
N ALA A 313 9.98 7.94 -16.27
CA ALA A 313 10.15 6.62 -15.69
C ALA A 313 8.81 6.02 -15.24
N LEU A 314 7.92 6.84 -14.64
CA LEU A 314 6.57 6.43 -14.29
C LEU A 314 5.76 5.96 -15.50
N LEU A 315 5.81 6.67 -16.64
CA LEU A 315 5.13 6.26 -17.86
C LEU A 315 5.62 4.90 -18.37
N LEU A 316 6.92 4.65 -18.32
CA LEU A 316 7.52 3.36 -18.68
C LEU A 316 7.04 2.24 -17.75
N ILE A 317 7.14 2.46 -16.43
CA ILE A 317 6.68 1.51 -15.40
C ILE A 317 5.19 1.22 -15.59
N TRP A 318 4.36 2.24 -15.72
CA TRP A 318 2.92 2.09 -15.92
C TRP A 318 2.61 1.27 -17.17
N SER A 319 3.29 1.54 -18.29
CA SER A 319 3.09 0.82 -19.55
C SER A 319 3.41 -0.67 -19.41
N VAL A 320 4.52 -1.01 -18.74
CA VAL A 320 4.89 -2.40 -18.45
C VAL A 320 3.87 -3.07 -17.54
N VAL A 321 3.44 -2.39 -16.46
CA VAL A 321 2.49 -2.94 -15.49
C VAL A 321 1.12 -3.18 -16.14
N VAL A 322 0.62 -2.24 -16.94
CA VAL A 322 -0.65 -2.40 -17.67
C VAL A 322 -0.57 -3.53 -18.67
N PHE A 323 0.49 -3.59 -19.48
CA PHE A 323 0.66 -4.66 -20.47
C PHE A 323 0.66 -6.05 -19.79
N ARG A 324 1.41 -6.20 -18.70
CA ARG A 324 1.44 -7.45 -17.91
C ARG A 324 0.10 -7.76 -17.26
N THR A 325 -0.60 -6.74 -16.77
CA THR A 325 -1.95 -6.87 -16.18
C THR A 325 -2.96 -7.36 -17.23
N LEU A 326 -2.97 -6.78 -18.43
CA LEU A 326 -3.86 -7.19 -19.51
C LEU A 326 -3.57 -8.63 -19.95
N ARG A 327 -2.29 -9.02 -20.06
CA ARG A 327 -1.91 -10.39 -20.38
C ARG A 327 -2.34 -11.38 -19.28
N TYR A 328 -2.22 -10.99 -18.02
CA TYR A 328 -2.68 -11.79 -16.88
C TYR A 328 -4.20 -11.97 -16.90
N LEU A 329 -4.96 -10.89 -17.10
CA LEU A 329 -6.42 -10.94 -17.20
C LEU A 329 -6.87 -11.77 -18.40
N HIS A 330 -6.22 -11.63 -19.56
CA HIS A 330 -6.52 -12.43 -20.74
C HIS A 330 -6.35 -13.93 -20.48
N ARG A 331 -5.24 -14.35 -19.85
CA ARG A 331 -5.00 -15.76 -19.48
C ARG A 331 -6.11 -16.29 -18.56
N LEU A 332 -6.49 -15.53 -17.54
CA LEU A 332 -7.57 -15.91 -16.63
C LEU A 332 -8.93 -16.05 -17.33
N LEU A 333 -9.22 -15.19 -18.31
CA LEU A 333 -10.46 -15.26 -19.08
C LEU A 333 -10.48 -16.49 -20.00
N VAL A 334 -9.36 -16.80 -20.65
CA VAL A 334 -9.22 -18.00 -21.49
C VAL A 334 -9.36 -19.27 -20.65
N GLU A 335 -8.67 -19.38 -19.51
CA GLU A 335 -8.78 -20.53 -18.60
C GLU A 335 -10.20 -20.72 -18.08
N ARG A 336 -10.91 -19.63 -17.76
CA ARG A 336 -12.33 -19.70 -17.37
C ARG A 336 -13.25 -20.12 -18.51
N ALA A 337 -12.97 -19.69 -19.73
CA ALA A 337 -13.74 -20.13 -20.89
C ALA A 337 -13.58 -21.64 -21.09
N LEU A 338 -12.34 -22.14 -21.03
CA LEU A 338 -12.04 -23.57 -21.18
C LEU A 338 -12.65 -24.44 -20.06
N THR A 339 -12.54 -24.00 -18.80
CA THR A 339 -13.14 -24.73 -17.66
C THR A 339 -14.67 -24.60 -17.59
N GLY A 340 -15.24 -23.49 -18.10
CA GLY A 340 -16.68 -23.31 -18.27
C GLY A 340 -17.24 -24.23 -19.35
N PHE A 341 -16.49 -24.46 -20.44
CA PHE A 341 -16.84 -25.43 -21.47
C PHE A 341 -16.84 -26.87 -20.92
N ASP A 342 -15.82 -27.29 -20.16
CA ASP A 342 -15.74 -28.65 -19.59
C ASP A 342 -16.89 -28.97 -18.59
N ARG A 343 -17.34 -27.99 -17.80
CA ARG A 343 -18.52 -28.18 -16.93
C ARG A 343 -19.82 -28.35 -17.70
N SER A 344 -19.96 -27.71 -18.87
CA SER A 344 -21.15 -27.83 -19.71
C SER A 344 -21.19 -29.16 -20.49
N SER A 345 -20.04 -29.72 -20.87
CA SER A 345 -19.95 -31.04 -21.52
C SER A 345 -20.16 -32.20 -20.56
N ARG A 346 -19.87 -32.05 -19.26
CA ARG A 346 -20.15 -33.08 -18.23
C ARG A 346 -21.61 -33.12 -17.76
N LEU A 347 -22.44 -32.15 -18.16
CA LEU A 347 -23.88 -32.10 -17.81
C LEU A 347 -24.81 -32.59 -18.93
N GLN A 348 -24.28 -33.23 -19.99
CA GLN A 348 -25.12 -34.00 -20.90
C GLN A 348 -25.53 -35.32 -20.23
N PRO A 349 -26.83 -35.55 -19.96
CA PRO A 349 -27.28 -36.79 -19.37
C PRO A 349 -27.09 -37.89 -20.41
N ARG A 350 -26.29 -38.90 -20.06
CA ARG A 350 -26.19 -40.16 -20.77
C ARG A 350 -27.57 -40.83 -20.68
N ARG A 351 -28.47 -40.53 -21.63
CA ARG A 351 -29.73 -41.24 -21.81
C ARG A 351 -29.40 -42.66 -22.25
N GLY A 352 -29.83 -43.62 -21.45
CA GLY A 352 -30.02 -45.00 -21.89
C GLY A 352 -29.03 -46.02 -21.32
N ALA A 353 -29.32 -46.51 -20.12
CA ALA A 353 -29.29 -47.95 -19.82
C ALA A 353 -30.01 -48.16 -18.48
N ALA A 354 -31.26 -48.60 -18.55
CA ALA A 354 -31.99 -49.16 -17.42
C ALA A 354 -31.41 -50.54 -17.08
N GLY A 355 -31.35 -50.88 -15.78
CA GLY A 355 -30.94 -52.19 -15.31
C GLY A 355 -30.69 -52.24 -13.81
N ASP A 356 -31.77 -52.43 -13.06
CA ASP A 356 -31.90 -53.10 -11.75
C ASP A 356 -30.88 -52.91 -10.62
N GLY A 357 -31.39 -52.29 -9.54
CA GLY A 357 -31.53 -52.96 -8.24
C GLY A 357 -30.30 -53.14 -7.36
N HIS A 358 -30.14 -52.28 -6.34
CA HIS A 358 -30.13 -52.69 -4.92
C HIS A 358 -30.00 -51.50 -3.96
N ARG A 359 -30.72 -51.59 -2.83
CA ARG A 359 -30.54 -50.80 -1.59
C ARG A 359 -29.08 -50.87 -1.11
N VAL A 360 -28.56 -49.79 -0.52
CA VAL A 360 -27.96 -49.74 0.85
C VAL A 360 -27.85 -48.28 1.29
N ASP A 361 -28.19 -48.04 2.55
CA ASP A 361 -28.03 -46.81 3.33
C ASP A 361 -26.61 -46.75 3.92
N SER A 362 -25.95 -45.58 3.90
CA SER A 362 -24.83 -45.28 4.79
C SER A 362 -24.47 -43.80 4.74
N SER A 363 -24.75 -43.13 5.86
CA SER A 363 -24.08 -41.93 6.35
C SER A 363 -22.57 -42.14 6.43
N THR A 364 -21.75 -41.28 5.81
CA THR A 364 -20.32 -41.15 6.15
C THR A 364 -19.79 -39.77 5.80
N VAL A 365 -19.35 -39.09 6.85
CA VAL A 365 -18.48 -37.92 6.91
C VAL A 365 -17.18 -38.21 6.13
N GLN A 366 -16.81 -37.37 5.16
CA GLN A 366 -15.47 -37.39 4.56
C GLN A 366 -14.63 -36.20 5.00
N VAL A 367 -13.76 -36.52 5.96
CA VAL A 367 -12.47 -35.88 6.24
C VAL A 367 -11.55 -36.15 5.05
N PHE A 368 -10.86 -35.12 4.53
CA PHE A 368 -9.77 -35.31 3.56
C PHE A 368 -8.44 -34.95 4.20
N SER A 369 -7.63 -35.98 4.43
CA SER A 369 -6.21 -35.89 4.80
C SER A 369 -5.34 -36.40 3.65
N GLY A 370 -4.52 -35.50 3.10
CA GLY A 370 -3.06 -35.66 3.02
C GLY A 370 -2.42 -36.51 1.91
N LEU A 371 -1.30 -35.95 1.43
CA LEU A 371 -0.09 -36.57 0.86
C LEU A 371 -0.15 -36.98 -0.62
N GLN A 372 0.89 -36.90 -1.45
CA GLN A 372 2.18 -36.20 -1.53
C GLN A 372 2.83 -36.81 -2.80
N ALA A 373 3.61 -36.07 -3.58
CA ALA A 373 4.61 -36.69 -4.45
C ALA A 373 5.83 -35.77 -4.57
N ALA A 374 6.95 -36.21 -4.01
CA ALA A 374 8.29 -35.70 -4.22
C ALA A 374 9.04 -36.67 -5.17
N PRO A 375 9.97 -36.20 -6.01
CA PRO A 375 10.83 -37.09 -6.77
C PRO A 375 12.13 -37.39 -6.01
N THR A 376 12.47 -38.68 -5.97
CA THR A 376 13.75 -39.25 -5.57
C THR A 376 14.74 -39.19 -6.74
N ASP A 377 15.99 -38.80 -6.48
CA ASP A 377 17.14 -39.45 -7.14
C ASP A 377 18.33 -39.52 -6.18
N ARG A 378 19.11 -40.58 -6.34
CA ARG A 378 19.98 -41.23 -5.36
C ARG A 378 21.37 -41.33 -5.97
N THR A 379 22.39 -40.80 -5.30
CA THR A 379 23.76 -41.32 -5.43
C THR A 379 24.50 -41.21 -4.11
N ASP A 380 25.09 -42.34 -3.75
CA ASP A 380 25.84 -42.65 -2.53
C ASP A 380 27.07 -41.78 -2.30
N HIS A 381 27.45 -41.59 -1.04
CA HIS A 381 28.80 -41.92 -0.53
C HIS A 381 28.80 -41.93 1.01
N VAL A 382 29.26 -43.06 1.54
CA VAL A 382 29.41 -43.42 2.96
C VAL A 382 30.69 -42.83 3.53
N HIS A 383 30.68 -42.32 4.77
CA HIS A 383 31.80 -42.47 5.72
C HIS A 383 31.35 -42.29 7.19
N HIS A 384 31.42 -43.42 7.90
CA HIS A 384 31.79 -43.67 9.30
C HIS A 384 31.41 -42.77 10.49
N ILE A 385 30.92 -43.49 11.50
CA ILE A 385 30.58 -43.22 12.89
C ILE A 385 31.75 -42.62 13.70
N GLY A 386 31.43 -41.68 14.58
CA GLY A 386 32.28 -41.25 15.71
C GLY A 386 31.43 -40.82 16.90
N VAL A 387 31.44 -41.63 17.96
CA VAL A 387 30.82 -41.41 19.28
C VAL A 387 31.70 -40.45 20.10
N GLY A 388 31.11 -39.49 20.82
CA GLY A 388 31.87 -38.61 21.72
C GLY A 388 31.05 -37.66 22.59
N TYR A 389 30.71 -38.16 23.79
CA TYR A 389 30.69 -37.51 25.12
C TYR A 389 30.34 -35.99 25.27
N LEU A 390 29.28 -35.72 26.05
CA LEU A 390 28.99 -34.46 26.75
C LEU A 390 29.74 -34.39 28.09
N PRO A 391 30.18 -33.19 28.53
CA PRO A 391 30.21 -32.89 29.97
C PRO A 391 29.42 -31.62 30.35
N ASP A 392 28.95 -31.70 31.60
CA ASP A 392 28.16 -30.78 32.46
C ASP A 392 28.78 -29.36 32.64
N PRO A 393 28.00 -28.33 32.99
CA PRO A 393 28.49 -26.98 33.28
C PRO A 393 28.73 -26.79 34.79
N GLY A 394 29.96 -26.41 35.16
CA GLY A 394 30.31 -26.02 36.52
C GLY A 394 31.42 -24.97 36.54
N ASP A 395 31.21 -23.95 37.37
CA ASP A 395 32.18 -23.02 37.94
C ASP A 395 32.92 -22.02 37.05
N GLU A 396 32.36 -20.81 36.93
CA GLU A 396 33.14 -19.57 36.91
C GLU A 396 32.40 -18.46 37.69
N LEU A 397 32.64 -18.42 39.00
CA LEU A 397 32.51 -17.23 39.84
C LEU A 397 33.89 -16.60 40.00
N ALA A 398 34.06 -15.33 39.62
CA ALA A 398 34.59 -14.27 40.49
C ALA A 398 35.10 -13.04 39.73
N GLN A 399 34.87 -11.88 40.36
CA GLN A 399 35.55 -10.58 40.21
C GLN A 399 35.10 -9.62 39.09
N ARG A 400 34.17 -8.73 39.45
CA ARG A 400 34.50 -7.31 39.76
C ARG A 400 33.35 -6.57 40.46
N ASP A 401 33.58 -6.33 41.75
CA ASP A 401 33.09 -5.22 42.60
C ASP A 401 33.25 -3.83 41.93
N GLU A 402 32.59 -2.72 42.29
CA GLU A 402 31.90 -2.30 43.52
C GLU A 402 31.10 -1.00 43.26
N GLY A 403 30.06 -0.73 44.06
CA GLY A 403 29.77 0.64 44.52
C GLY A 403 28.40 1.27 44.18
N HIS A 404 27.36 1.01 44.99
CA HIS A 404 26.79 2.02 45.92
C HIS A 404 25.56 1.47 46.65
N ALA A 405 25.66 1.44 47.99
CA ALA A 405 24.63 1.04 48.94
C ALA A 405 23.68 2.21 49.30
N ARG A 406 22.40 1.90 49.58
CA ARG A 406 21.73 2.10 50.89
C ARG A 406 20.22 1.73 50.85
N HIS A 407 19.93 0.66 51.61
CA HIS A 407 18.70 0.00 52.10
C HIS A 407 17.58 0.88 52.73
N PRO A 408 16.47 0.32 53.32
CA PRO A 408 15.71 -0.93 53.05
C PRO A 408 14.17 -0.78 53.15
N HIS A 409 13.38 -1.80 52.80
CA HIS A 409 12.48 -2.53 53.74
C HIS A 409 11.90 -3.81 53.10
N LEU A 410 12.09 -4.91 53.84
CA LEU A 410 11.69 -6.31 53.64
C LEU A 410 10.17 -6.56 53.52
N ARG A 411 9.76 -7.60 52.77
CA ARG A 411 9.43 -8.94 53.33
C ARG A 411 9.12 -9.99 52.27
N VAL A 412 9.60 -11.19 52.56
CA VAL A 412 9.62 -12.46 51.81
C VAL A 412 8.47 -13.37 52.29
N LEU A 413 7.92 -14.20 51.39
CA LEU A 413 7.47 -15.61 51.55
C LEU A 413 6.91 -16.02 50.15
N VAL A 414 7.45 -16.93 49.32
CA VAL A 414 7.75 -18.39 49.45
C VAL A 414 6.58 -19.13 50.12
N GLY A 415 5.93 -20.15 49.56
CA GLY A 415 6.18 -20.97 48.37
C GLY A 415 5.01 -21.93 48.09
N PHE A 416 5.26 -22.86 47.17
CA PHE A 416 4.35 -23.70 46.38
C PHE A 416 3.66 -24.89 47.10
N THR A 417 2.53 -25.32 46.48
CA THR A 417 2.02 -26.70 46.23
C THR A 417 1.53 -27.61 47.37
N HIS A 418 0.25 -28.00 47.30
CA HIS A 418 -0.26 -29.39 47.33
C HIS A 418 -1.77 -29.38 46.94
N VAL A 419 -2.17 -29.87 45.76
CA VAL A 419 -2.87 -31.16 45.48
C VAL A 419 -3.85 -31.61 46.57
N ASP A 420 -5.13 -31.42 46.27
CA ASP A 420 -6.32 -31.97 46.95
C ASP A 420 -6.56 -33.43 46.53
N ASP A 421 -6.84 -34.28 47.51
CA ASP A 421 -7.58 -35.54 47.36
C ASP A 421 -8.65 -35.62 48.46
N GLY A 422 -9.91 -35.66 48.04
CA GLY A 422 -10.95 -36.55 48.58
C GLY A 422 -11.55 -36.30 49.98
N GLY A 423 -12.80 -35.82 49.97
CA GLY A 423 -13.93 -36.57 50.55
C GLY A 423 -14.39 -36.22 51.97
N ALA A 424 -15.51 -35.48 52.06
CA ALA A 424 -16.76 -35.85 52.77
C ALA A 424 -17.83 -34.79 52.49
#